data_AF-A0A1Q8LJK0-F1
#
_entry.id   AF-A0A1Q8LJK0-F1
#
_cell.length_a   1.000
_cell.length_b   1.000
_cell.length_c   1.000
_cell.angle_alpha   90.00
_cell.angle_beta   90.00
_cell.angle_gamma   90.00
#
_symmetry.space_group_name_H-M   'P 1'
#
loop_
_entity.id
_entity.type
_entity.pdbx_description
1 polymer ?
#
loop_
_entity_poly.entity_id
_entity_poly.type
_entity_poly.pdbx_seq_one_letter_code
_entity_poly.pdbx_strand_id
1 'polypeptide(L)'
;MSSHHPASDSCASGGPGGVGGSRGDQDVLVSLGADLGRVSALLSAQLPRIEKLEAAVGAGEVEAGLGGFRPVAWAELDPSAAAAAWDELGVWVRDVLTPTVEPSVRQVPPCWPVHSWGRETLSWLHGAYRQAYGPAGSGFQVAEWHTRWVPHAYAAFEAPEAAQGGFCARQEHSPAPGADRGRRLRVEDWQRWFDRARAADLEHRRPAGTAQAAAGPRAGEGVPQVGSAGLG
;
A
#
# COMPACT_ATOMS: atom_id res chain seq x y z
N MET A 1 -18.99 9.03 -76.82
CA MET A 1 -18.53 9.77 -78.00
C MET A 1 -18.87 11.23 -77.74
N SER A 2 -18.03 11.94 -76.99
CA SER A 2 -16.84 12.65 -77.48
C SER A 2 -17.21 13.89 -78.29
N SER A 3 -16.94 15.08 -77.70
CA SER A 3 -16.35 16.28 -78.32
C SER A 3 -16.23 17.32 -77.21
N HIS A 4 -15.05 17.50 -76.59
CA HIS A 4 -13.94 18.38 -76.99
C HIS A 4 -14.24 19.90 -76.93
N HIS A 5 -13.59 20.54 -75.93
CA HIS A 5 -13.15 21.95 -75.82
C HIS A 5 -12.40 22.45 -77.09
N PRO A 6 -12.16 23.77 -77.36
CA PRO A 6 -11.43 24.70 -76.45
C PRO A 6 -11.56 26.26 -76.62
N ALA A 7 -10.84 26.98 -75.74
CA ALA A 7 -10.05 28.23 -75.92
C ALA A 7 -10.71 29.57 -76.33
N SER A 8 -10.67 30.61 -75.46
CA SER A 8 -9.76 31.80 -75.47
C SER A 8 -10.41 33.01 -76.19
N ASP A 9 -10.39 34.29 -75.77
CA ASP A 9 -9.34 35.13 -75.16
C ASP A 9 -9.90 36.39 -74.44
N SER A 10 -9.14 36.85 -73.42
CA SER A 10 -8.71 38.22 -73.03
C SER A 10 -9.44 39.47 -73.57
N CYS A 11 -9.73 40.54 -72.81
CA CYS A 11 -8.78 41.43 -72.12
C CYS A 11 -9.42 42.34 -71.02
N ALA A 12 -8.62 42.49 -69.95
CA ALA A 12 -8.50 43.49 -68.86
C ALA A 12 -9.31 44.80 -68.84
N SER A 13 -9.71 45.22 -67.62
CA SER A 13 -9.10 46.37 -66.88
C SER A 13 -9.80 46.66 -65.53
N GLY A 14 -9.03 46.85 -64.44
CA GLY A 14 -9.44 47.62 -63.25
C GLY A 14 -9.26 46.94 -61.87
N GLY A 15 -8.22 47.33 -61.12
CA GLY A 15 -8.04 47.00 -59.68
C GLY A 15 -8.97 47.81 -58.76
N PRO A 16 -8.74 47.93 -57.42
CA PRO A 16 -7.60 47.50 -56.61
C PRO A 16 -7.97 46.55 -55.45
N GLY A 17 -6.95 46.05 -54.75
CA GLY A 17 -7.08 45.22 -53.55
C GLY A 17 -7.87 45.91 -52.42
N GLY A 18 -8.79 45.17 -51.84
CA GLY A 18 -9.45 45.49 -50.58
C GLY A 18 -9.12 44.40 -49.57
N VAL A 19 -8.28 44.74 -48.61
CA VAL A 19 -7.98 43.98 -47.40
C VAL A 19 -9.28 43.63 -46.64
N GLY A 20 -9.87 42.47 -46.94
CA GLY A 20 -10.99 41.88 -46.21
C GLY A 20 -10.56 41.09 -44.96
N GLY A 21 -9.41 41.42 -44.37
CA GLY A 21 -8.79 40.64 -43.29
C GLY A 21 -9.11 41.11 -41.87
N SER A 22 -9.51 42.35 -41.65
CA SER A 22 -9.50 42.91 -40.28
C SER A 22 -10.74 42.65 -39.43
N ARG A 23 -11.90 42.32 -40.02
CA ARG A 23 -13.14 42.17 -39.23
C ARG A 23 -13.33 40.76 -38.68
N GLY A 24 -13.06 39.74 -39.50
CA GLY A 24 -13.11 38.34 -39.07
C GLY A 24 -12.01 37.97 -38.07
N ASP A 25 -10.82 38.56 -38.22
CA ASP A 25 -9.70 38.35 -37.29
C ASP A 25 -9.99 38.98 -35.91
N GLN A 26 -10.66 40.14 -35.88
CA GLN A 26 -11.12 40.76 -34.64
C GLN A 26 -12.21 39.94 -33.94
N ASP A 27 -13.16 39.35 -34.67
CA ASP A 27 -14.20 38.49 -34.09
C ASP A 27 -13.61 37.20 -33.48
N VAL A 28 -12.59 36.62 -34.12
CA VAL A 28 -11.87 35.44 -33.60
C VAL A 28 -11.11 35.79 -32.31
N LEU A 29 -10.42 36.93 -32.27
CA LEU A 29 -9.72 37.39 -31.07
C LEU A 29 -10.67 37.66 -29.89
N VAL A 30 -11.86 38.22 -30.16
CA VAL A 30 -12.90 38.43 -29.15
C VAL A 30 -13.45 37.10 -28.62
N SER A 31 -13.71 36.14 -29.52
CA SER A 31 -14.16 34.80 -29.11
C SER A 31 -13.13 34.08 -28.25
N LEU A 32 -11.85 34.12 -28.66
CA LEU A 32 -10.76 33.50 -27.91
C LEU A 32 -10.59 34.14 -26.53
N GLY A 33 -10.72 35.46 -26.43
CA GLY A 33 -10.72 36.16 -25.15
C GLY A 33 -11.86 35.73 -24.23
N ALA A 34 -13.06 35.53 -24.78
CA ALA A 34 -14.21 35.02 -24.04
C ALA A 34 -14.02 33.56 -23.58
N ASP A 35 -13.41 32.72 -24.42
CA ASP A 35 -13.08 31.33 -24.07
C ASP A 35 -12.01 31.23 -22.99
N LEU A 36 -10.95 32.03 -23.07
CA LEU A 36 -9.93 32.15 -22.02
C LEU A 36 -10.54 32.62 -20.70
N GLY A 37 -11.46 33.58 -20.74
CA GLY A 37 -12.21 34.03 -19.56
C GLY A 37 -13.04 32.91 -18.93
N ARG A 38 -13.71 32.09 -19.74
CA ARG A 38 -14.47 30.91 -19.27
C ARG A 38 -13.56 29.86 -18.63
N VAL A 39 -12.44 29.53 -19.26
CA VAL A 39 -11.46 28.56 -18.72
C VAL A 39 -10.86 29.07 -17.41
N SER A 40 -10.49 30.35 -17.34
CA SER A 40 -9.97 30.99 -16.13
C SER A 40 -10.99 30.94 -14.98
N ALA A 41 -12.27 31.22 -15.26
CA ALA A 41 -13.33 31.13 -14.26
C ALA A 41 -13.55 29.69 -13.77
N LEU A 42 -13.50 28.71 -14.67
CA LEU A 42 -13.60 27.29 -14.29
C LEU A 42 -12.41 26.86 -13.42
N LEU A 43 -11.18 27.22 -13.80
CA LEU A 43 -9.99 26.91 -13.01
C LEU A 43 -10.05 27.56 -11.62
N SER A 44 -10.45 28.83 -11.56
CA SER A 44 -10.64 29.57 -10.30
C SER A 44 -11.72 28.94 -9.41
N ALA A 45 -12.78 28.38 -10.01
CA ALA A 45 -13.82 27.67 -9.27
C ALA A 45 -13.39 26.27 -8.79
N GLN A 46 -12.43 25.63 -9.47
CA GLN A 46 -11.90 24.32 -9.06
C GLN A 46 -10.77 24.43 -8.04
N LEU A 47 -9.98 25.51 -8.00
CA LEU A 47 -8.87 25.68 -7.05
C LEU A 47 -9.29 25.46 -5.59
N PRO A 48 -10.37 26.08 -5.06
CA PRO A 48 -10.80 25.84 -3.68
C PRO A 48 -11.27 24.40 -3.42
N ARG A 49 -11.71 23.68 -4.46
CA ARG A 49 -12.10 22.26 -4.34
C ARG A 49 -10.88 21.36 -4.26
N ILE A 50 -9.84 21.67 -5.03
CA ILE A 50 -8.55 20.98 -4.99
C ILE A 50 -7.88 21.23 -3.64
N GLU A 51 -7.79 22.49 -3.19
CA GLU A 51 -7.25 22.82 -1.86
C GLU A 51 -8.02 22.14 -0.74
N LYS A 52 -9.35 22.04 -0.85
CA LYS A 52 -10.19 21.30 0.11
C LYS A 52 -9.94 19.79 0.06
N LEU A 53 -9.69 19.22 -1.11
CA LEU A 53 -9.33 17.81 -1.28
C LEU A 53 -7.93 17.53 -0.72
N GLU A 54 -6.94 18.38 -1.02
CA GLU A 54 -5.58 18.31 -0.50
C GLU A 54 -5.57 18.48 1.02
N ALA A 55 -6.36 19.42 1.57
CA ALA A 55 -6.53 19.56 3.01
C ALA A 55 -7.23 18.34 3.63
N ALA A 56 -8.19 17.71 2.94
CA ALA A 56 -8.82 16.48 3.42
C ALA A 56 -7.87 15.26 3.36
N VAL A 57 -6.98 15.21 2.37
CA VAL A 57 -5.97 14.16 2.21
C VAL A 57 -4.83 14.37 3.22
N GLY A 58 -4.34 15.59 3.39
CA GLY A 58 -3.32 15.95 4.38
C GLY A 58 -3.84 15.87 5.81
N ALA A 59 -5.10 16.25 6.05
CA ALA A 59 -5.77 15.95 7.31
C ALA A 59 -5.92 14.44 7.49
N GLY A 60 -6.09 13.64 6.44
CA GLY A 60 -6.08 12.17 6.51
C GLY A 60 -4.73 11.55 6.87
N GLU A 61 -3.60 12.24 6.63
CA GLU A 61 -2.27 11.82 7.09
C GLU A 61 -2.00 12.19 8.56
N VAL A 62 -2.55 13.32 9.03
CA VAL A 62 -2.50 13.71 10.46
C VAL A 62 -3.59 12.98 11.26
N GLU A 63 -4.69 12.58 10.61
CA GLU A 63 -5.78 11.76 11.13
C GLU A 63 -5.60 10.30 10.74
N ALA A 64 -4.57 9.67 11.31
CA ALA A 64 -4.60 8.23 11.59
C ALA A 64 -5.79 7.82 12.51
N GLY A 65 -6.75 8.72 12.78
CA GLY A 65 -7.96 8.55 13.57
C GLY A 65 -9.29 8.66 12.81
N LEU A 66 -9.35 9.02 11.52
CA LEU A 66 -10.62 9.18 10.79
C LEU A 66 -10.75 8.30 9.54
N GLY A 67 -11.12 7.04 9.76
CA GLY A 67 -12.09 6.31 8.92
C GLY A 67 -11.65 5.68 7.59
N GLY A 68 -10.44 5.95 7.09
CA GLY A 68 -9.86 5.21 5.96
C GLY A 68 -8.93 4.11 6.45
N PHE A 69 -9.37 2.85 6.54
CA PHE A 69 -8.47 1.76 6.91
C PHE A 69 -7.55 1.44 5.72
N ARG A 70 -6.26 1.81 5.81
CA ARG A 70 -5.24 1.34 4.88
C ARG A 70 -4.85 -0.10 5.26
N PRO A 71 -4.92 -1.07 4.33
CA PRO A 71 -4.40 -2.41 4.58
C PRO A 71 -2.96 -2.37 5.08
N VAL A 72 -2.60 -3.23 6.04
CA VAL A 72 -1.23 -3.36 6.52
C VAL A 72 -0.38 -3.91 5.39
N ALA A 73 0.41 -3.05 4.75
CA ALA A 73 1.36 -3.44 3.72
C ALA A 73 2.64 -3.97 4.38
N TRP A 74 2.66 -5.24 4.80
CA TRP A 74 3.77 -5.82 5.57
C TRP A 74 5.13 -5.66 4.88
N ALA A 75 5.19 -5.67 3.55
CA ALA A 75 6.44 -5.49 2.80
C ALA A 75 7.05 -4.07 2.96
N GLU A 76 6.23 -3.06 3.28
CA GLU A 76 6.64 -1.65 3.35
C GLU A 76 6.99 -1.18 4.78
N LEU A 77 6.72 -2.01 5.80
CA LEU A 77 6.90 -1.61 7.19
C LEU A 77 8.39 -1.53 7.58
N ASP A 78 8.78 -0.45 8.22
CA ASP A 78 10.03 -0.40 8.98
C ASP A 78 9.95 -1.31 10.23
N PRO A 79 11.08 -1.58 10.92
CA PRO A 79 11.08 -2.48 12.08
C PRO A 79 10.12 -2.07 13.20
N SER A 80 9.96 -0.77 13.46
CA SER A 80 9.11 -0.27 14.53
C SER A 80 7.63 -0.40 14.17
N ALA A 81 7.27 -0.05 12.93
CA ALA A 81 5.93 -0.21 12.40
C ALA A 81 5.53 -1.70 12.31
N ALA A 82 6.47 -2.57 11.93
CA ALA A 82 6.26 -4.01 11.91
C ALA A 82 6.00 -4.56 13.32
N ALA A 83 6.77 -4.13 14.32
CA ALA A 83 6.55 -4.55 15.71
C ALA A 83 5.16 -4.16 16.22
N ALA A 84 4.75 -2.91 15.96
CA ALA A 84 3.43 -2.41 16.32
C ALA A 84 2.31 -3.17 15.60
N ALA A 85 2.45 -3.41 14.29
CA ALA A 85 1.47 -4.17 13.51
C ALA A 85 1.33 -5.62 13.99
N TRP A 86 2.44 -6.26 14.37
CA TRP A 86 2.40 -7.58 15.02
C TRP A 86 1.62 -7.52 16.32
N ASP A 87 1.97 -6.61 17.22
CA ASP A 87 1.34 -6.50 18.54
C ASP A 87 -0.16 -6.23 18.42
N GLU A 88 -0.56 -5.31 17.55
CA GLU A 88 -1.96 -4.99 17.28
C GLU A 88 -2.72 -6.21 16.75
N LEU A 89 -2.16 -6.92 15.76
CA LEU A 89 -2.78 -8.12 15.20
C LEU A 89 -2.91 -9.23 16.24
N GLY A 90 -1.88 -9.48 17.04
CA GLY A 90 -1.89 -10.50 18.09
C GLY A 90 -2.93 -10.23 19.16
N VAL A 91 -3.04 -8.98 19.62
CA VAL A 91 -4.08 -8.53 20.55
C VAL A 91 -5.46 -8.74 19.95
N TRP A 92 -5.70 -8.31 18.71
CA TRP A 92 -7.00 -8.49 18.06
C TRP A 92 -7.38 -9.96 17.86
N VAL A 93 -6.44 -10.81 17.44
CA VAL A 93 -6.71 -12.25 17.28
C VAL A 93 -7.10 -12.88 18.62
N ARG A 94 -6.41 -12.50 19.70
CA ARG A 94 -6.66 -13.00 21.05
C ARG A 94 -7.99 -12.50 21.62
N ASP A 95 -8.23 -11.20 21.55
CA ASP A 95 -9.29 -10.54 22.33
C ASP A 95 -10.59 -10.36 21.53
N VAL A 96 -10.53 -10.45 20.19
CA VAL A 96 -11.70 -10.27 19.32
C VAL A 96 -11.97 -11.51 18.48
N LEU A 97 -11.05 -11.91 17.59
CA LEU A 97 -11.32 -13.00 16.63
C LEU A 97 -11.64 -14.32 17.34
N THR A 98 -10.79 -14.73 18.29
CA THR A 98 -10.92 -16.00 19.01
C THR A 98 -12.21 -16.09 19.84
N PRO A 99 -12.58 -15.09 20.68
CA PRO A 99 -13.80 -15.16 21.48
C PRO A 99 -15.08 -14.79 20.74
N THR A 100 -15.02 -13.95 19.68
CA THR A 100 -16.22 -13.46 18.99
C THR A 100 -16.65 -14.37 17.85
N VAL A 101 -15.69 -14.86 17.07
CA VAL A 101 -15.96 -15.67 15.88
C VAL A 101 -15.70 -17.15 16.13
N GLU A 102 -14.88 -17.46 17.14
CA GLU A 102 -14.59 -18.82 17.60
C GLU A 102 -14.13 -19.77 16.46
N PRO A 103 -13.14 -19.36 15.63
CA PRO A 103 -12.69 -20.19 14.51
C PRO A 103 -12.22 -21.55 15.01
N SER A 104 -12.50 -22.59 14.23
CA SER A 104 -11.86 -23.89 14.40
C SER A 104 -10.41 -23.87 13.91
N VAL A 105 -9.61 -24.85 14.35
CA VAL A 105 -8.25 -25.10 13.83
C VAL A 105 -8.23 -25.37 12.32
N ARG A 106 -9.33 -25.84 11.74
CA ARG A 106 -9.49 -25.98 10.30
C ARG A 106 -9.62 -24.63 9.61
N GLN A 107 -10.48 -23.75 10.14
CA GLN A 107 -10.78 -22.45 9.56
C GLN A 107 -9.62 -21.46 9.67
N VAL A 108 -8.89 -21.50 10.79
CA VAL A 108 -7.67 -20.72 10.99
C VAL A 108 -6.59 -21.65 11.55
N PRO A 109 -5.66 -22.12 10.71
CA PRO A 109 -4.57 -22.98 11.14
C PRO A 109 -3.67 -22.29 12.18
N PRO A 110 -3.21 -22.98 13.23
CA PRO A 110 -2.32 -22.39 14.23
C PRO A 110 -1.00 -21.86 13.66
N CYS A 111 -0.57 -22.40 12.52
CA CYS A 111 0.62 -21.96 11.78
C CYS A 111 0.41 -20.64 11.01
N TRP A 112 -0.78 -20.01 11.03
CA TRP A 112 -1.05 -18.78 10.27
C TRP A 112 0.01 -17.66 10.39
N PRO A 113 0.66 -17.41 11.56
CA PRO A 113 1.60 -16.28 11.67
C PRO A 113 2.86 -16.45 10.83
N VAL A 114 3.32 -17.70 10.63
CA VAL A 114 4.55 -17.95 9.87
C VAL A 114 4.34 -17.92 8.36
N HIS A 115 3.09 -17.82 7.90
CA HIS A 115 2.73 -17.75 6.48
C HIS A 115 2.33 -16.33 6.13
N SER A 116 2.99 -15.75 5.13
CA SER A 116 2.68 -14.40 4.64
C SER A 116 1.20 -14.28 4.29
N TRP A 117 0.65 -15.22 3.52
CA TRP A 117 -0.77 -15.25 3.17
C TRP A 117 -1.70 -15.27 4.39
N GLY A 118 -1.38 -16.06 5.42
CA GLY A 118 -2.18 -16.12 6.64
C GLY A 118 -2.16 -14.82 7.43
N ARG A 119 -0.97 -14.22 7.56
CA ARG A 119 -0.78 -12.91 8.18
C ARG A 119 -1.51 -11.81 7.43
N GLU A 120 -1.38 -11.74 6.11
CA GLU A 120 -2.08 -10.77 5.25
C GLU A 120 -3.61 -10.94 5.37
N THR A 121 -4.11 -12.17 5.30
CA THR A 121 -5.54 -12.48 5.42
C THR A 121 -6.13 -11.99 6.74
N LEU A 122 -5.47 -12.27 7.87
CA LEU A 122 -5.97 -11.79 9.17
C LEU A 122 -5.79 -10.28 9.35
N SER A 123 -4.74 -9.68 8.79
CA SER A 123 -4.55 -8.23 8.81
C SER A 123 -5.66 -7.51 8.04
N TRP A 124 -6.06 -8.04 6.89
CA TRP A 124 -7.19 -7.55 6.12
C TRP A 124 -8.52 -7.74 6.86
N LEU A 125 -8.77 -8.92 7.45
CA LEU A 125 -9.99 -9.18 8.21
C LEU A 125 -10.11 -8.27 9.44
N HIS A 126 -9.00 -8.00 10.12
CA HIS A 126 -8.92 -7.01 11.19
C HIS A 126 -9.26 -5.61 10.68
N GLY A 127 -8.79 -5.24 9.49
CA GLY A 127 -9.17 -4.01 8.83
C GLY A 127 -10.65 -3.84 8.59
N ALA A 128 -11.27 -4.88 8.01
CA ALA A 128 -12.70 -4.91 7.81
C ALA A 128 -13.47 -4.82 9.15
N TYR A 129 -12.95 -5.43 10.22
CA TYR A 129 -13.52 -5.30 11.57
C TYR A 129 -13.45 -3.85 12.06
N ARG A 130 -12.28 -3.20 11.96
CA ARG A 130 -12.12 -1.80 12.37
C ARG A 130 -12.99 -0.85 11.57
N GLN A 131 -13.21 -1.12 10.28
CA GLN A 131 -14.14 -0.34 9.46
C GLN A 131 -15.60 -0.55 9.92
N ALA A 132 -16.00 -1.78 10.20
CA ALA A 132 -17.37 -2.10 10.59
C ALA A 132 -17.74 -1.62 11.99
N TYR A 133 -16.81 -1.70 12.95
CA TYR A 133 -17.03 -1.39 14.37
C TYR A 133 -16.40 -0.04 14.80
N GLY A 134 -15.75 0.67 13.90
CA GLY A 134 -15.15 1.98 14.17
C GLY A 134 -16.19 3.12 14.27
N PRO A 135 -15.75 4.36 14.57
CA PRO A 135 -16.64 5.51 14.77
C PRO A 135 -17.55 5.84 13.58
N ALA A 136 -17.11 5.51 12.36
CA ALA A 136 -17.86 5.70 11.12
C ALA A 136 -18.55 4.40 10.61
N GLY A 137 -18.52 3.33 11.41
CA GLY A 137 -19.11 2.04 11.08
C GLY A 137 -20.64 2.07 11.04
N SER A 138 -21.22 1.11 10.34
CA SER A 138 -22.66 0.97 10.20
C SER A 138 -23.10 -0.47 10.45
N GLY A 139 -24.38 -0.66 10.83
CA GLY A 139 -24.94 -2.00 11.02
C GLY A 139 -24.85 -2.87 9.75
N PHE A 140 -24.91 -2.26 8.57
CA PHE A 140 -24.70 -2.96 7.29
C PHE A 140 -23.27 -3.50 7.16
N GLN A 141 -22.25 -2.70 7.51
CA GLN A 141 -20.86 -3.15 7.48
C GLN A 141 -20.58 -4.23 8.52
N VAL A 142 -21.20 -4.15 9.69
CA VAL A 142 -21.16 -5.21 10.70
C VAL A 142 -21.77 -6.50 10.15
N ALA A 143 -22.92 -6.42 9.46
CA ALA A 143 -23.53 -7.57 8.82
C ALA A 143 -22.62 -8.17 7.74
N GLU A 144 -22.09 -7.37 6.83
CA GLU A 144 -21.13 -7.81 5.80
C GLU A 144 -19.88 -8.44 6.42
N TRP A 145 -19.37 -7.91 7.54
CA TRP A 145 -18.23 -8.49 8.23
C TRP A 145 -18.49 -9.93 8.68
N HIS A 146 -19.66 -10.16 9.30
CA HIS A 146 -20.04 -11.50 9.78
C HIS A 146 -20.42 -12.45 8.64
N THR A 147 -21.17 -12.00 7.64
CA THR A 147 -21.78 -12.89 6.64
C THR A 147 -20.97 -13.05 5.37
N ARG A 148 -20.06 -12.12 5.08
CA ARG A 148 -19.23 -12.11 3.87
C ARG A 148 -17.75 -12.21 4.18
N TRP A 149 -17.22 -11.32 5.03
CA TRP A 149 -15.76 -11.22 5.19
C TRP A 149 -15.15 -12.33 6.03
N VAL A 150 -15.77 -12.70 7.15
CA VAL A 150 -15.35 -13.85 7.96
C VAL A 150 -15.36 -15.15 7.16
N PRO A 151 -16.47 -15.55 6.49
CA PRO A 151 -16.48 -16.76 5.67
C PRO A 151 -15.46 -16.72 4.52
N HIS A 152 -15.25 -15.55 3.92
CA HIS A 152 -14.25 -15.40 2.87
C HIS A 152 -12.82 -15.60 3.39
N ALA A 153 -12.49 -15.08 4.56
CA ALA A 153 -11.19 -15.33 5.20
C ALA A 153 -10.96 -16.83 5.44
N TYR A 154 -11.98 -17.56 5.90
CA TYR A 154 -11.87 -19.01 6.11
C TYR A 154 -11.68 -19.76 4.80
N ALA A 155 -12.43 -19.41 3.75
CA ALA A 155 -12.21 -19.97 2.42
C ALA A 155 -10.78 -19.68 1.90
N ALA A 156 -10.24 -18.50 2.19
CA ALA A 156 -8.88 -18.13 1.85
C ALA A 156 -7.81 -18.93 2.60
N PHE A 157 -8.11 -19.51 3.77
CA PHE A 157 -7.22 -20.45 4.46
C PHE A 157 -7.32 -21.88 3.93
N GLU A 158 -8.48 -22.26 3.37
CA GLU A 158 -8.71 -23.57 2.77
C GLU A 158 -8.18 -23.65 1.32
N ALA A 159 -8.03 -22.52 0.64
CA ALA A 159 -7.62 -22.46 -0.76
C ALA A 159 -6.23 -23.10 -0.99
N PRO A 160 -6.05 -23.90 -2.06
CA PRO A 160 -4.74 -24.42 -2.44
C PRO A 160 -3.69 -23.34 -2.68
N GLU A 161 -4.11 -22.16 -3.15
CA GLU A 161 -3.24 -21.01 -3.45
C GLU A 161 -2.87 -20.21 -2.20
N ALA A 162 -3.61 -20.38 -1.09
CA ALA A 162 -3.18 -19.92 0.23
C ALA A 162 -1.77 -20.42 0.59
N ALA A 163 -1.41 -21.55 -0.02
CA ALA A 163 -0.13 -22.21 0.07
C ALA A 163 1.00 -21.60 -0.77
N GLN A 164 0.77 -20.59 -1.62
CA GLN A 164 1.86 -19.94 -2.37
C GLN A 164 2.78 -19.08 -1.47
N GLY A 165 2.47 -18.98 -0.17
CA GLY A 165 3.37 -18.60 0.93
C GLY A 165 3.70 -19.75 1.90
N GLY A 166 3.49 -21.00 1.47
CA GLY A 166 3.64 -22.24 2.21
C GLY A 166 2.31 -22.83 2.65
N PHE A 167 1.91 -23.97 2.07
CA PHE A 167 1.12 -24.92 2.84
C PHE A 167 1.99 -25.30 4.05
N CYS A 168 1.37 -25.70 5.16
CA CYS A 168 2.05 -26.44 6.23
C CYS A 168 2.43 -27.85 5.70
N ALA A 169 3.17 -27.94 4.58
CA ALA A 169 3.67 -29.16 3.93
C ALA A 169 4.84 -29.78 4.70
N ARG A 170 5.48 -28.98 5.57
CA ARG A 170 6.38 -29.53 6.58
C ARG A 170 5.55 -30.24 7.63
N GLN A 171 5.88 -31.51 7.88
CA GLN A 171 5.26 -32.31 8.94
C GLN A 171 5.28 -31.59 10.31
N GLU A 172 6.29 -30.75 10.56
CA GLU A 172 6.45 -29.93 11.76
C GLU A 172 5.27 -28.99 12.05
N HIS A 173 4.52 -28.61 11.01
CA HIS A 173 3.40 -27.68 11.09
C HIS A 173 2.06 -28.42 10.89
N SER A 174 2.10 -29.71 10.55
CA SER A 174 0.93 -30.56 10.49
C SER A 174 0.49 -30.92 11.92
N PRO A 175 -0.79 -30.79 12.26
CA PRO A 175 -1.29 -31.30 13.52
C PRO A 175 -1.05 -32.81 13.60
N ALA A 176 -0.84 -33.31 14.82
CA ALA A 176 -0.58 -34.73 15.06
C ALA A 176 -1.67 -35.60 14.42
N PRO A 177 -1.33 -36.81 13.94
CA PRO A 177 -2.32 -37.76 13.45
C PRO A 177 -3.46 -37.94 14.46
N GLY A 178 -4.71 -37.75 14.02
CA GLY A 178 -5.91 -37.84 14.88
C GLY A 178 -6.27 -36.57 15.66
N ALA A 179 -5.52 -35.47 15.52
CA ALA A 179 -5.89 -34.20 16.12
C ALA A 179 -7.22 -33.67 15.53
N ASP A 180 -8.16 -33.34 16.41
CA ASP A 180 -9.42 -32.73 16.02
C ASP A 180 -9.20 -31.32 15.48
N ARG A 181 -9.32 -31.15 14.16
CA ARG A 181 -9.25 -29.83 13.49
C ARG A 181 -10.56 -29.06 13.59
N GLY A 182 -11.67 -29.70 13.96
CA GLY A 182 -12.95 -29.04 14.17
C GLY A 182 -13.06 -28.33 15.51
N ARG A 183 -12.19 -28.66 16.47
CA ARG A 183 -12.14 -27.96 17.76
C ARG A 183 -11.81 -26.48 17.56
N ARG A 184 -12.28 -25.65 18.51
CA ARG A 184 -11.96 -24.22 18.59
C ARG A 184 -10.46 -23.99 18.66
N LEU A 185 -9.98 -23.01 17.91
CA LEU A 185 -8.65 -22.45 18.02
C LEU A 185 -8.53 -21.74 19.37
N ARG A 186 -7.41 -21.98 20.07
CA ARG A 186 -7.09 -21.31 21.33
C ARG A 186 -5.80 -20.51 21.18
N VAL A 187 -5.57 -19.59 22.10
CA VAL A 187 -4.35 -18.76 22.12
C VAL A 187 -3.09 -19.62 22.14
N GLU A 188 -3.08 -20.68 22.94
CA GLU A 188 -1.93 -21.57 23.11
C GLU A 188 -1.56 -22.34 21.82
N ASP A 189 -2.53 -22.50 20.91
CA ASP A 189 -2.29 -23.18 19.64
C ASP A 189 -1.36 -22.37 18.74
N TRP A 190 -1.60 -21.05 18.65
CA TRP A 190 -0.94 -20.17 17.68
C TRP A 190 0.14 -19.27 18.30
N GLN A 191 0.14 -19.03 19.62
CA GLN A 191 1.07 -18.10 20.28
C GLN A 191 2.54 -18.42 19.97
N ARG A 192 2.94 -19.70 20.06
CA ARG A 192 4.33 -20.11 19.75
C ARG A 192 4.75 -19.81 18.31
N TRP A 193 3.80 -19.88 17.37
CA TRP A 193 4.04 -19.59 15.96
C TRP A 193 4.15 -18.09 15.74
N PHE A 194 3.30 -17.33 16.45
CA PHE A 194 3.30 -15.89 16.44
C PHE A 194 4.61 -15.30 16.97
N ASP A 195 5.07 -15.74 18.13
CA ASP A 195 6.32 -15.27 18.72
C ASP A 195 7.52 -15.55 17.79
N ARG A 196 7.56 -16.74 17.19
CA ARG A 196 8.58 -17.14 16.21
C ARG A 196 8.51 -16.27 14.95
N ALA A 197 7.34 -16.07 14.38
CA ALA A 197 7.15 -15.29 13.16
C ALA A 197 7.53 -13.82 13.36
N ARG A 198 7.07 -13.23 14.47
CA ARG A 198 7.40 -11.85 14.87
C ARG A 198 8.91 -11.69 15.05
N ALA A 199 9.56 -12.58 15.78
CA ALA A 199 11.01 -12.53 15.97
C ALA A 199 11.78 -12.62 14.64
N ALA A 200 11.39 -13.55 13.75
CA ALA A 200 12.03 -13.72 12.45
C ALA A 200 11.83 -12.50 11.53
N ASP A 201 10.64 -11.92 11.51
CA ASP A 201 10.33 -10.73 10.70
C ASP A 201 11.11 -9.50 11.20
N LEU A 202 11.17 -9.28 12.52
CA LEU A 202 11.93 -8.17 13.10
C LEU A 202 13.45 -8.33 12.92
N GLU A 203 13.96 -9.57 12.97
CA GLU A 203 15.36 -9.86 12.64
C GLU A 203 15.66 -9.52 11.17
N HIS A 204 14.79 -9.96 10.25
CA HIS A 204 14.96 -9.70 8.82
C HIS A 204 14.98 -8.20 8.49
N ARG A 205 14.19 -7.40 9.22
CA ARG A 205 14.13 -5.95 9.04
C ARG A 205 15.21 -5.20 9.80
N ARG A 206 15.96 -5.86 10.69
CA ARG A 206 17.02 -5.20 11.44
C ARG A 206 18.02 -4.62 10.42
N PRO A 207 18.33 -3.31 10.48
CA PRO A 207 19.32 -2.74 9.59
C PRO A 207 20.64 -3.50 9.79
N ALA A 208 21.28 -3.90 8.69
CA ALA A 208 22.60 -4.50 8.70
C ALA A 208 23.62 -3.45 9.20
N GLY A 209 23.74 -3.28 10.51
CA GLY A 209 24.73 -2.50 11.27
C GLY A 209 25.20 -1.17 10.65
N THR A 210 24.91 -0.02 11.25
CA THR A 210 25.71 0.61 12.34
C THR A 210 26.80 -0.22 13.06
N ALA A 211 27.41 -1.21 12.42
CA ALA A 211 28.49 -2.05 12.94
C ALA A 211 29.82 -1.79 12.21
N GLN A 212 30.00 -0.60 11.63
CA GLN A 212 31.26 -0.17 11.00
C GLN A 212 31.67 1.27 11.34
N ALA A 213 31.30 1.76 12.53
CA ALA A 213 31.73 3.08 13.03
C ALA A 213 32.45 3.03 14.41
N ALA A 214 32.89 1.84 14.84
CA ALA A 214 33.66 1.67 16.08
C ALA A 214 35.00 0.91 15.88
N ALA A 215 35.49 0.80 14.63
CA ALA A 215 36.90 0.51 14.38
C ALA A 215 37.63 1.85 14.22
N GLY A 216 37.89 2.51 15.35
CA GLY A 216 38.77 3.67 15.40
C GLY A 216 40.17 3.32 14.88
N PRO A 217 40.94 4.31 14.38
CA PRO A 217 42.26 4.06 13.82
C PRO A 217 43.18 3.49 14.90
N ARG A 218 43.81 2.34 14.61
CA ARG A 218 44.90 1.82 15.44
C ARG A 218 46.06 2.81 15.38
N ALA A 219 46.23 3.56 16.46
CA ALA A 219 47.41 4.36 16.70
C ALA A 219 48.61 3.45 17.03
N GLY A 220 49.69 3.62 16.27
CA GLY A 220 51.07 3.45 16.73
C GLY A 220 51.57 2.03 16.95
N GLU A 221 52.08 1.39 15.89
CA GLU A 221 53.18 0.43 16.05
C GLU A 221 54.51 1.15 15.77
N GLY A 222 55.41 0.99 16.74
CA GLY A 222 56.61 1.76 16.93
C GLY A 222 57.71 1.49 15.91
N VAL A 223 58.41 2.57 15.59
CA VAL A 223 59.72 2.57 14.95
C VAL A 223 60.74 1.92 15.90
N PRO A 224 61.51 0.89 15.50
CA PRO A 224 62.56 0.34 16.34
C PRO A 224 63.79 1.27 16.33
N GLN A 225 64.21 1.74 17.51
CA GLN A 225 65.54 2.29 17.72
C GLN A 225 66.57 1.14 17.68
N VAL A 226 67.47 1.17 16.69
CA VAL A 226 68.70 0.36 16.71
C VAL A 226 69.79 1.20 17.38
N GLY A 227 70.23 0.73 18.55
CA GLY A 227 71.27 1.36 19.35
C GLY A 227 72.65 1.26 18.70
N SER A 228 73.38 2.37 18.76
CA SER A 228 74.81 2.44 18.47
C SER A 228 75.58 1.75 19.59
N ALA A 229 76.25 0.65 19.27
CA ALA A 229 77.28 0.06 20.11
C ALA A 229 78.62 0.76 19.82
N GLY A 230 79.23 1.31 20.88
CA GLY A 230 80.58 1.86 20.83
C GLY A 230 81.24 1.80 22.21
N LEU A 231 82.46 1.27 22.22
CA LEU A 231 83.52 1.29 23.24
C LEU A 231 83.66 0.04 24.12
N GLY A 232 84.73 -0.69 23.78
CA GLY A 232 85.38 -1.79 24.48
C GLY A 232 86.55 -2.26 23.62
#